data_AF-A0A944G590-F1
#
_entry.id   AF-A0A944G590-F1
#
_cell.length_a   1.000
_cell.length_b   1.000
_cell.length_c   1.000
_cell.angle_alpha   90.00
_cell.angle_beta   90.00
_cell.angle_gamma   90.00
#
_symmetry.space_group_name_H-M   'P 1'
#
loop_
_entity.id
_entity.type
_entity.pdbx_description
1 polymer ?
#
loop_
_entity_poly.entity_id
_entity_poly.type
_entity_poly.pdbx_seq_one_letter_code
_entity_poly.pdbx_strand_id
1 'polypeptide(L)'
;MKKPIVIFIIGMIVGATLLAIGYLIATNIDYDTTEYFKTAGECREDIGKFMVKEQISKDKVFAYVNCGKEITFVADLIGIDEDHFPMALLITPNKKSYYDNEIIEVPSGKCARQIGVYTMHRDGTKRTIPIFRIE
;
A
#
# COMPACT_ATOMS: atom_id res chain seq x y z
N MET A 1 8.47 -26.75 -53.65
CA MET A 1 9.02 -25.56 -52.96
C MET A 1 8.01 -24.95 -51.96
N LYS A 2 7.37 -25.74 -51.09
CA LYS A 2 6.29 -25.24 -50.19
C LYS A 2 6.50 -25.56 -48.71
N LYS A 3 7.20 -26.66 -48.39
CA LYS A 3 7.42 -27.14 -47.01
C LYS A 3 8.14 -26.15 -46.07
N PRO A 4 9.23 -25.46 -46.46
CA PRO A 4 9.91 -24.56 -45.53
C PRO A 4 9.12 -23.27 -45.26
N ILE A 5 8.34 -22.79 -46.23
CA ILE A 5 7.51 -21.57 -46.10
C ILE A 5 6.34 -21.83 -45.14
N VAL A 6 5.74 -23.03 -45.18
CA VAL A 6 4.64 -23.39 -44.28
C VAL A 6 5.08 -23.40 -42.81
N ILE A 7 6.27 -23.94 -42.52
CA ILE A 7 6.82 -23.97 -41.15
C ILE A 7 7.08 -22.55 -40.64
N PHE A 8 7.57 -21.65 -41.50
CA PHE A 8 7.79 -20.24 -41.14
C PHE A 8 6.49 -19.51 -40.79
N ILE A 9 5.42 -19.72 -41.58
CA ILE A 9 4.11 -19.10 -41.33
C ILE A 9 3.51 -19.61 -40.01
N ILE A 10 3.59 -20.92 -39.74
CA ILE A 10 3.11 -21.49 -38.48
C ILE A 10 3.85 -20.89 -37.28
N GLY A 11 5.19 -20.76 -37.37
CA GLY A 11 5.99 -20.13 -36.31
C GLY A 11 5.58 -18.68 -36.05
N MET A 12 5.27 -17.91 -37.10
CA MET A 12 4.83 -16.52 -36.98
C MET A 12 3.46 -16.42 -36.31
N ILE A 13 2.53 -17.33 -36.64
CA ILE A 13 1.20 -17.39 -36.00
C ILE A 13 1.35 -17.72 -34.51
N VAL A 14 2.15 -18.74 -34.17
CA VAL A 14 2.39 -19.13 -32.77
C VAL A 14 3.03 -17.98 -31.99
N GLY A 15 4.03 -17.30 -32.57
CA GLY A 15 4.66 -16.13 -31.95
C GLY A 15 3.67 -14.99 -31.69
N ALA A 16 2.82 -14.66 -32.67
CA ALA A 16 1.78 -13.65 -32.52
C ALA A 16 0.76 -14.02 -31.42
N THR A 17 0.37 -15.30 -31.34
CA THR A 17 -0.55 -15.76 -30.29
C THR A 17 0.06 -15.67 -28.90
N LEU A 18 1.34 -16.02 -28.73
CA LEU A 18 2.02 -15.92 -27.44
C LEU A 18 2.17 -14.46 -27.00
N LEU A 19 2.47 -13.55 -27.92
CA LEU A 19 2.52 -12.11 -27.64
C LEU A 19 1.15 -11.56 -27.20
N ALA A 20 0.07 -11.97 -27.86
CA ALA A 20 -1.27 -11.57 -27.47
C ALA A 20 -1.66 -12.08 -26.07
N ILE A 21 -1.34 -13.34 -25.75
CA ILE A 21 -1.59 -13.91 -24.42
C ILE A 21 -0.77 -13.17 -23.35
N GLY A 22 0.52 -12.92 -23.61
CA GLY A 22 1.37 -12.15 -22.71
C GLY A 22 0.85 -10.73 -22.45
N TYR A 23 0.35 -10.06 -23.49
CA TYR A 23 -0.26 -8.74 -23.36
C TYR A 23 -1.52 -8.76 -22.48
N LEU A 24 -2.41 -9.73 -22.66
CA LEU A 24 -3.61 -9.87 -21.84
C LEU A 24 -3.27 -10.10 -20.35
N ILE A 25 -2.26 -10.92 -20.06
CA ILE A 25 -1.80 -11.15 -18.69
C ILE A 25 -1.23 -9.85 -18.10
N ALA A 26 -0.42 -9.10 -18.85
CA ALA A 26 0.15 -7.84 -18.40
C ALA A 26 -0.92 -6.77 -18.07
N THR A 27 -2.05 -6.78 -18.78
CA THR A 27 -3.16 -5.84 -18.51
C THR A 27 -4.02 -6.19 -17.30
N ASN A 28 -3.92 -7.42 -16.77
CA ASN A 28 -4.66 -7.87 -15.58
C ASN A 28 -3.85 -7.76 -14.28
N ILE A 29 -2.75 -6.99 -14.29
CA ILE A 29 -1.98 -6.75 -13.07
C ILE A 29 -2.74 -5.71 -12.24
N ASP A 30 -3.15 -6.11 -11.04
CA ASP A 30 -3.70 -5.19 -10.05
C ASP A 30 -2.60 -4.24 -9.56
N TYR A 31 -2.85 -2.94 -9.66
CA TYR A 31 -1.93 -1.90 -9.20
C TYR A 31 -2.32 -1.40 -7.82
N ASP A 32 -1.33 -0.97 -7.05
CA ASP A 32 -1.57 -0.26 -5.79
C ASP A 32 -2.27 1.08 -6.06
N THR A 33 -3.30 1.39 -5.28
CA THR A 33 -4.09 2.63 -5.43
C THR A 33 -4.09 3.45 -4.16
N THR A 34 -4.21 4.77 -4.33
CA THR A 34 -4.29 5.76 -3.25
C THR A 34 -5.56 6.57 -3.45
N GLU A 35 -6.44 6.57 -2.47
CA GLU A 35 -7.68 7.35 -2.49
C GLU A 35 -7.69 8.32 -1.32
N TYR A 36 -7.71 9.63 -1.61
CA TYR A 36 -7.81 10.66 -0.60
C TYR A 36 -9.28 11.04 -0.36
N PHE A 37 -9.62 11.29 0.90
CA PHE A 37 -10.95 11.74 1.27
C PHE A 37 -11.13 13.22 0.89
N LYS A 38 -12.33 13.58 0.40
CA LYS A 38 -12.70 14.98 0.13
C LYS A 38 -12.67 15.85 1.38
N THR A 39 -13.09 15.26 2.50
CA THR A 39 -13.00 15.83 3.83
C THR A 39 -12.13 14.90 4.64
N ALA A 40 -11.01 15.41 5.16
CA ALA A 40 -10.17 14.63 6.03
C ALA A 40 -10.93 14.21 7.29
N GLY A 41 -10.60 13.04 7.83
CA GLY A 41 -11.24 12.50 9.02
C GLY A 41 -10.97 13.34 10.27
N GLU A 42 -11.49 12.87 11.40
CA GLU A 42 -11.27 13.56 12.67
C GLU A 42 -9.79 13.55 13.08
N CYS A 43 -9.42 14.56 13.85
CA CYS A 43 -8.13 14.68 14.50
C CYS A 43 -8.06 13.69 15.65
N ARG A 44 -7.12 12.75 15.61
CA ARG A 44 -7.02 11.64 16.54
C ARG A 44 -5.84 11.84 17.47
N GLU A 45 -6.14 12.24 18.69
CA GLU A 45 -5.16 12.46 19.77
C GLU A 45 -4.78 11.15 20.48
N ASP A 46 -5.57 10.09 20.31
CA ASP A 46 -5.31 8.75 20.85
C ASP A 46 -4.14 8.04 20.15
N ILE A 47 -3.77 8.50 18.95
CA ILE A 47 -2.63 8.01 18.19
C ILE A 47 -1.41 8.86 18.53
N GLY A 48 -0.59 8.37 19.46
CA GLY A 48 0.61 9.09 19.92
C GLY A 48 1.90 8.69 19.21
N LYS A 49 1.99 7.47 18.67
CA LYS A 49 3.23 6.92 18.12
C LYS A 49 2.99 6.03 16.91
N PHE A 50 3.91 6.12 15.95
CA PHE A 50 4.00 5.25 14.78
C PHE A 50 5.35 4.57 14.79
N MET A 51 5.39 3.24 14.71
CA MET A 51 6.64 2.48 14.56
C MET A 51 6.84 2.14 13.09
N VAL A 52 7.90 2.66 12.49
CA VAL A 52 8.21 2.45 11.07
C VAL A 52 8.47 0.96 10.81
N LYS A 53 7.83 0.42 9.79
CA LYS A 53 8.10 -0.92 9.26
C LYS A 53 9.00 -0.86 8.03
N GLU A 54 8.69 0.05 7.12
CA GLU A 54 9.33 0.13 5.81
C GLU A 54 9.18 1.55 5.25
N GLN A 55 10.23 2.07 4.64
CA GLN A 55 10.20 3.33 3.91
C GLN A 55 9.80 3.14 2.44
N ILE A 56 8.81 3.89 1.97
CA ILE A 56 8.31 3.83 0.58
C ILE A 56 8.83 5.00 -0.25
N SER A 57 8.81 6.19 0.32
CA SER A 57 9.41 7.39 -0.27
C SER A 57 9.93 8.29 0.83
N LYS A 58 10.58 9.41 0.47
CA LYS A 58 11.08 10.39 1.45
C LYS A 58 10.00 10.93 2.39
N ASP A 59 8.74 10.90 1.95
CA ASP A 59 7.58 11.43 2.66
C ASP A 59 6.55 10.36 3.08
N LYS A 60 6.75 9.09 2.72
CA LYS A 60 5.79 8.01 3.02
C LYS A 60 6.47 6.80 3.63
N VAL A 61 5.91 6.33 4.74
CA VAL A 61 6.39 5.14 5.45
C VAL A 61 5.20 4.24 5.79
N PHE A 62 5.37 2.93 5.67
CA PHE A 62 4.48 2.00 6.35
C PHE A 62 4.87 1.97 7.82
N ALA A 63 3.88 2.11 8.70
CA ALA A 63 4.11 2.12 10.13
C ALA A 63 3.01 1.37 10.86
N TYR A 64 3.38 0.74 11.97
CA TYR A 64 2.46 0.22 12.95
C TYR A 64 1.95 1.37 13.82
N VAL A 65 0.63 1.46 13.96
CA VAL A 65 -0.03 2.48 14.78
C VAL A 65 -0.12 1.96 16.22
N ASN A 66 0.38 2.75 17.18
CA ASN A 66 0.17 2.45 18.59
C ASN A 66 -0.94 3.35 19.14
N CYS A 67 -2.12 2.76 19.38
CA CYS A 67 -3.22 3.43 20.09
C CYS A 67 -3.08 3.12 21.59
N GLY A 68 -2.99 4.15 22.43
CA GLY A 68 -2.72 4.02 23.87
C GLY A 68 -3.84 3.37 24.71
N LYS A 69 -4.93 2.90 24.10
CA LYS A 69 -6.01 2.13 24.74
C LYS A 69 -6.50 1.06 23.76
N GLU A 70 -6.88 -0.09 24.33
CA GLU A 70 -7.30 -1.35 23.69
C GLU A 70 -7.62 -1.28 22.20
N ILE A 71 -7.09 -2.28 21.48
CA ILE A 71 -7.15 -2.55 20.04
C ILE A 71 -8.60 -2.82 19.57
N THR A 72 -9.54 -1.94 19.89
CA THR A 72 -10.95 -1.99 19.44
C THR A 72 -11.15 -1.24 18.13
N PHE A 73 -10.14 -0.47 17.68
CA PHE A 73 -10.31 0.46 16.56
C PHE A 73 -10.03 -0.13 15.16
N VAL A 74 -9.46 -1.34 15.06
CA VAL A 74 -8.90 -1.86 13.80
C VAL A 74 -9.68 -3.04 13.19
N ALA A 75 -10.67 -3.59 13.90
CA ALA A 75 -11.49 -4.67 13.35
C ALA A 75 -12.30 -4.22 12.12
N ASP A 76 -12.63 -2.93 12.06
CA ASP A 76 -13.44 -2.33 10.99
C ASP A 76 -12.62 -1.88 9.76
N LEU A 77 -11.28 -1.93 9.85
CA LEU A 77 -10.35 -1.39 8.83
C LEU A 77 -9.46 -2.44 8.14
N ILE A 78 -9.85 -3.72 8.22
CA ILE A 78 -9.36 -4.82 7.36
C ILE A 78 -8.00 -5.40 7.79
N GLY A 79 -8.04 -6.65 8.27
CA GLY A 79 -6.92 -7.59 8.24
C GLY A 79 -5.96 -7.55 9.43
N ILE A 80 -6.49 -7.62 10.65
CA ILE A 80 -5.69 -8.02 11.81
C ILE A 80 -5.73 -9.55 11.88
N ASP A 81 -4.65 -10.21 11.48
CA ASP A 81 -4.34 -11.52 12.06
C ASP A 81 -3.96 -11.24 13.52
N GLU A 82 -4.51 -12.02 14.47
CA GLU A 82 -4.57 -11.76 15.93
C GLU A 82 -3.25 -11.39 16.64
N ASP A 83 -2.11 -11.47 15.95
CA ASP A 83 -0.76 -11.13 16.43
C ASP A 83 -0.16 -9.81 15.86
N HIS A 84 -0.86 -9.09 14.97
CA HIS A 84 -0.27 -8.00 14.17
C HIS A 84 -0.87 -6.63 14.48
N PHE A 85 -0.04 -5.68 14.92
CA PHE A 85 -0.41 -4.28 15.11
C PHE A 85 -1.07 -3.65 13.86
N PRO A 86 -2.02 -2.70 14.01
CA PRO A 86 -2.62 -1.97 12.90
C PRO A 86 -1.57 -1.31 12.02
N MET A 87 -1.48 -1.70 10.75
CA MET A 87 -0.59 -1.06 9.79
C MET A 87 -1.28 0.15 9.14
N ALA A 88 -0.53 1.22 8.94
CA ALA A 88 -0.96 2.41 8.22
C ALA A 88 0.14 2.96 7.32
N LEU A 89 -0.26 3.75 6.33
CA LEU A 89 0.64 4.58 5.55
C LEU A 89 0.72 5.96 6.19
N LEU A 90 1.88 6.34 6.70
CA LEU A 90 2.09 7.64 7.32
C LEU A 90 2.75 8.60 6.32
N ILE A 91 2.11 9.74 6.09
CA ILE A 91 2.71 10.87 5.36
C ILE A 91 3.46 11.74 6.36
N THR A 92 4.77 11.83 6.17
CA THR A 92 5.67 12.55 7.07
C THR A 92 5.97 13.96 6.53
N PRO A 93 5.96 15.00 7.38
CA PRO A 93 6.15 16.37 6.94
C PRO A 93 7.60 16.71 6.55
N ASN A 94 8.58 15.99 7.12
CA ASN A 94 9.98 16.42 7.09
C ASN A 94 10.79 15.89 5.89
N LYS A 95 10.18 15.11 4.98
CA LYS A 95 10.83 14.50 3.81
C LYS A 95 12.19 13.83 4.13
N LYS A 96 12.36 13.32 5.35
CA LYS A 96 13.59 12.69 5.83
C LYS A 96 13.55 11.18 5.57
N SER A 97 14.71 10.54 5.57
CA SER A 97 14.76 9.07 5.59
C SER A 97 14.43 8.56 6.98
N TYR A 98 13.74 7.43 7.03
CA TYR A 98 13.33 6.76 8.26
C TYR A 98 13.89 5.33 8.23
N TYR A 99 14.31 4.84 9.39
CA TYR A 99 14.81 3.47 9.54
C TYR A 99 13.71 2.54 10.03
N ASP A 100 13.86 1.25 9.75
CA ASP A 100 12.97 0.23 10.29
C ASP A 100 12.99 0.26 11.84
N ASN A 101 11.81 0.12 12.43
CA ASN A 101 11.53 0.24 13.85
C ASN A 101 11.79 1.65 14.45
N GLU A 102 12.06 2.67 13.63
CA GLU A 102 12.10 4.05 14.12
C GLU A 102 10.72 4.47 14.67
N ILE A 103 10.70 5.08 15.85
CA ILE A 103 9.47 5.58 16.45
C ILE A 103 9.28 7.05 16.03
N ILE A 104 8.17 7.31 15.36
CA ILE A 104 7.70 8.65 15.02
C ILE A 104 6.64 9.04 16.04
N GLU A 105 6.99 9.95 16.94
CA GLU A 105 6.05 10.50 17.92
C GLU A 105 5.25 11.65 17.30
N VAL A 106 3.95 11.68 17.62
CA VAL A 106 3.09 12.81 17.30
C VAL A 106 3.44 13.97 18.26
N PRO A 107 3.90 15.13 17.75
CA PRO A 107 4.28 16.24 18.62
C PRO A 107 3.11 16.75 19.47
N SER A 108 3.41 17.27 20.66
CA SER A 108 2.38 17.88 21.52
C SER A 108 1.69 19.05 20.79
N GLY A 109 0.36 19.09 20.86
CA GLY A 109 -0.47 20.07 20.14
C GLY A 109 -0.74 19.72 18.67
N LYS A 110 -0.26 18.57 18.19
CA LYS A 110 -0.60 17.99 16.88
C LYS A 110 -1.39 16.70 17.07
N CYS A 111 -2.01 16.24 16.00
CA CYS A 111 -2.71 14.95 15.99
C CYS A 111 -2.48 14.18 14.69
N ALA A 112 -2.77 12.88 14.73
CA ALA A 112 -2.86 12.08 13.52
C ALA A 112 -4.25 12.24 12.91
N ARG A 113 -4.32 12.58 11.63
CA ARG A 113 -5.59 12.68 10.90
C ARG A 113 -5.60 11.68 9.76
N GLN A 114 -6.67 10.89 9.67
CA GLN A 114 -6.87 10.01 8.51
C GLN A 114 -7.28 10.85 7.30
N ILE A 115 -6.54 10.75 6.21
CA ILE A 115 -6.75 11.56 5.01
C ILE A 115 -7.11 10.73 3.77
N GLY A 116 -7.16 9.40 3.92
CA GLY A 116 -7.44 8.50 2.82
C GLY A 116 -7.20 7.04 3.16
N VAL A 117 -7.16 6.23 2.12
CA VAL A 117 -6.84 4.81 2.16
C VAL A 117 -5.82 4.46 1.07
N TYR A 118 -4.95 3.51 1.38
CA TYR A 118 -3.99 2.92 0.46
C TYR A 118 -4.36 1.46 0.26
N THR A 119 -4.64 1.08 -0.98
CA THR A 119 -4.91 -0.30 -1.34
C THR A 119 -3.67 -0.89 -1.97
N MET A 120 -3.20 -1.98 -1.38
CA MET A 120 -2.01 -2.71 -1.82
C MET A 120 -2.35 -4.14 -2.19
N HIS A 121 -1.68 -4.65 -3.21
CA HIS A 121 -1.76 -6.06 -3.61
C HIS A 121 -0.45 -6.74 -3.21
N ARG A 122 -0.41 -7.30 -2.00
CA ARG A 122 0.75 -8.03 -1.46
C ARG A 122 0.38 -9.49 -1.23
N ASP A 123 1.31 -10.39 -1.57
CA ASP A 123 1.18 -11.84 -1.35
C ASP A 123 -0.12 -12.43 -1.96
N GLY A 124 -0.53 -11.92 -3.12
CA GLY A 124 -1.77 -12.33 -3.80
C GLY A 124 -3.06 -11.89 -3.10
N THR A 125 -2.98 -11.07 -2.05
CA THR A 125 -4.13 -10.56 -1.30
C THR A 125 -4.22 -9.05 -1.42
N LYS A 126 -5.42 -8.56 -1.73
CA LYS A 126 -5.75 -7.14 -1.68
C LYS A 126 -5.95 -6.71 -0.23
N ARG A 127 -5.13 -5.78 0.26
CA ARG A 127 -5.24 -5.19 1.60
C ARG A 127 -5.42 -3.68 1.47
N THR A 128 -6.35 -3.12 2.23
CA THR A 128 -6.55 -1.67 2.29
C THR A 128 -6.19 -1.19 3.68
N ILE A 129 -5.31 -0.20 3.77
CA ILE A 129 -4.84 0.38 5.03
C ILE A 129 -5.10 1.88 5.08
N PRO A 130 -5.30 2.48 6.26
CA PRO A 130 -5.52 3.91 6.38
C PRO A 130 -4.25 4.72 6.06
N ILE A 131 -4.46 5.92 5.52
CA ILE A 131 -3.40 6.93 5.34
C ILE A 131 -3.54 8.00 6.42
N PHE A 132 -2.50 8.17 7.23
CA PHE A 132 -2.44 9.22 8.25
C PHE A 132 -1.49 10.34 7.86
N ARG A 133 -1.80 11.54 8.33
CA ARG A 133 -0.90 12.70 8.32
C ARG A 133 -0.86 13.30 9.72
N ILE A 134 0.32 13.74 10.14
CA ILE A 134 0.50 14.48 11.39
C ILE A 134 0.34 15.97 11.09
N GLU A 135 -0.64 16.62 11.71
CA GLU A 135 -0.94 18.05 11.54
C GLU A 135 -0.93 18.77 12.88
#